data_AF-A0A838NIC3-F1
#
_entry.id   AF-A0A838NIC3-F1
#
_cell.length_a   1.000
_cell.length_b   1.000
_cell.length_c   1.000
_cell.angle_alpha   90.00
_cell.angle_beta   90.00
_cell.angle_gamma   90.00
#
_symmetry.space_group_name_H-M   'P 1'
#
loop_
_entity.id
_entity.type
_entity.pdbx_description
1 polymer ?
#
loop_
_entity_poly.entity_id
_entity_poly.type
_entity_poly.pdbx_seq_one_letter_code
_entity_poly.pdbx_strand_id
1 'polypeptide(L)'
;MRILDKAVYVGPSLYAHFPVIRLDVDLGELENWPSVKLGPGFTDGLVAALPGLRDHSCSYGKPGGFIRRLTEDEGTWMGHILEHVAIELQNVAGEPVTFGKTRSHGATGHYHVIYQYQQEDVGMEAGRLGLMLLHSLLPAELRPDGAVPPDFDFEAERDEFIRYAQRRHLGPSTMSLIRAAEERKIPWIRLNDQSLIQFGHGRYQQRIQATVTGRTSHIAVELASDKEETNRILGNLGLPVPRQRLVQGVEEAVEAAGEIGYPVVVKPYNANHGRGITIHVTTPAGVREGFEVAREHSRSVIIESFI
;
A
#
# COMPACT_ATOMS: atom_id res chain seq x y z
N MET A 1 15.77 -19.68 13.36
CA MET A 1 14.31 -19.93 13.25
C MET A 1 13.86 -19.96 11.80
N ARG A 2 12.81 -20.72 11.48
CA ARG A 2 12.21 -20.82 10.14
C ARG A 2 10.69 -20.88 10.23
N ILE A 3 10.01 -20.49 9.16
CA ILE A 3 8.56 -20.65 9.04
C ILE A 3 8.29 -22.02 8.41
N LEU A 4 7.52 -22.86 9.10
CA LEU A 4 7.12 -24.19 8.66
C LEU A 4 5.84 -24.15 7.82
N ASP A 5 4.85 -23.37 8.24
CA ASP A 5 3.54 -23.25 7.61
C ASP A 5 3.00 -21.83 7.76
N LYS A 6 2.08 -21.43 6.87
CA LYS A 6 1.44 -20.12 6.88
C LYS A 6 -0.05 -20.29 6.60
N ALA A 7 -0.88 -19.66 7.42
CA ALA A 7 -2.33 -19.63 7.20
C ALA A 7 -2.85 -18.19 7.30
N VAL A 8 -3.72 -17.82 6.35
CA VAL A 8 -4.40 -16.53 6.33
C VAL A 8 -5.86 -16.73 6.68
N TYR A 9 -6.33 -15.99 7.68
CA TYR A 9 -7.72 -15.98 8.11
C TYR A 9 -8.36 -14.67 7.67
N VAL A 10 -9.25 -14.72 6.67
CA VAL A 10 -9.89 -13.54 6.07
C VAL A 10 -11.06 -12.97 6.89
N GLY A 11 -11.31 -13.49 8.09
CA GLY A 11 -12.45 -13.13 8.94
C GLY A 11 -12.38 -13.81 10.30
N PRO A 12 -13.51 -13.92 11.02
CA PRO A 12 -13.56 -14.55 12.34
C PRO A 12 -12.95 -15.95 12.35
N SER A 13 -12.04 -16.17 13.29
CA SER A 13 -11.27 -17.41 13.48
C SER A 13 -11.16 -17.76 14.97
N LEU A 14 -10.47 -18.86 15.28
CA LEU A 14 -10.13 -19.24 16.65
C LEU A 14 -9.31 -18.15 17.39
N TYR A 15 -8.58 -17.32 16.64
CA TYR A 15 -7.62 -16.37 17.22
C TYR A 15 -8.20 -14.98 17.42
N ALA A 16 -9.03 -14.52 16.49
CA ALA A 16 -9.61 -13.18 16.49
C ALA A 16 -10.91 -13.14 15.67
N HIS A 17 -11.75 -12.13 15.91
CA HIS A 17 -12.97 -11.86 15.13
C HIS A 17 -12.71 -11.03 13.85
N PHE A 18 -11.45 -10.70 13.57
CA PHE A 18 -10.99 -9.90 12.44
C PHE A 18 -9.84 -10.63 11.72
N PRO A 19 -9.45 -10.19 10.51
CA PRO A 19 -8.44 -10.88 9.72
C PRO A 19 -7.07 -10.95 10.42
N VAL A 20 -6.45 -12.13 10.40
CA VAL A 20 -5.14 -12.41 11.00
C VAL A 20 -4.32 -13.38 10.16
N ILE A 21 -3.00 -13.24 10.20
CA ILE A 21 -2.05 -14.22 9.67
C ILE A 21 -1.55 -15.07 10.83
N ARG A 22 -1.45 -16.38 10.61
CA ARG A 22 -0.73 -17.31 11.49
C ARG A 22 0.51 -17.82 10.78
N LEU A 23 1.67 -17.64 11.40
CA LEU A 23 2.91 -18.30 11.01
C LEU A 23 3.20 -19.41 12.01
N ASP A 24 3.47 -20.61 11.50
CA ASP A 24 3.98 -21.71 12.32
C ASP A 24 5.51 -21.64 12.25
N VAL A 25 6.14 -21.37 13.39
CA VAL A 25 7.56 -21.04 13.46
C VAL A 25 8.27 -22.08 14.31
N ASP A 26 9.37 -22.61 13.77
CA ASP A 26 10.33 -23.45 14.47
C ASP A 26 11.55 -22.59 14.82
N LEU A 27 11.77 -22.37 16.13
CA LEU A 27 12.89 -21.57 16.62
C LEU A 27 14.23 -22.30 16.46
N GLY A 28 14.23 -23.63 16.44
CA GLY A 28 15.44 -24.45 16.50
C GLY A 28 16.28 -24.11 17.74
N GLU A 29 17.58 -23.90 17.54
CA GLU A 29 18.49 -23.55 18.64
C GLU A 29 18.11 -22.26 19.38
N LEU A 30 17.44 -21.32 18.69
CA LEU A 30 17.02 -20.03 19.27
C LEU A 30 16.00 -20.17 20.40
N GLU A 31 15.41 -21.36 20.60
CA GLU A 31 14.60 -21.65 21.79
C GLU A 31 15.39 -21.42 23.09
N ASN A 32 16.71 -21.69 23.05
CA ASN A 32 17.63 -21.50 24.17
C ASN A 32 18.28 -20.11 24.20
N TRP A 33 17.83 -19.19 23.35
CA TRP A 33 18.37 -17.84 23.19
C TRP A 33 17.25 -16.78 23.25
N PRO A 34 16.64 -16.57 24.43
CA PRO A 34 15.72 -15.45 24.60
C PRO A 34 16.48 -14.12 24.47
N SER A 35 15.74 -13.03 24.23
CA SER A 35 16.31 -11.71 23.88
C SER A 35 17.38 -11.20 24.84
N VAL A 36 17.24 -11.42 26.15
CA VAL A 36 18.25 -11.03 27.15
C VAL A 36 19.57 -11.76 26.95
N LYS A 37 19.54 -13.04 26.56
CA LYS A 37 20.74 -13.84 26.28
C LYS A 37 21.40 -13.47 24.95
N LEU A 38 20.62 -13.03 23.96
CA LEU A 38 21.16 -12.46 22.71
C LEU A 38 21.89 -11.13 22.97
N GLY A 39 21.46 -10.41 24.01
CA GLY A 39 22.17 -9.24 24.54
C GLY A 39 21.90 -7.93 23.79
N PRO A 40 22.55 -6.83 24.24
CA PRO A 40 22.25 -5.48 23.79
C PRO A 40 22.44 -5.24 22.29
N GLY A 41 23.43 -5.90 21.67
CA GLY A 41 23.66 -5.75 20.22
C GLY A 41 22.45 -6.15 19.38
N PHE A 42 21.71 -7.18 19.82
CA PHE A 42 20.47 -7.58 19.17
C PHE A 42 19.31 -6.64 19.51
N THR A 43 19.08 -6.34 20.79
CA THR A 43 17.93 -5.52 21.22
C THR A 43 18.03 -4.08 20.76
N ASP A 44 19.21 -3.46 20.87
CA ASP A 44 19.44 -2.08 20.47
C ASP A 44 19.40 -1.95 18.95
N GLY A 45 19.98 -2.92 18.23
CA GLY A 45 19.91 -3.00 16.77
C GLY A 45 18.47 -3.13 16.27
N LEU A 46 17.64 -3.94 16.93
CA LEU A 46 16.22 -4.09 16.60
C LEU A 46 15.45 -2.77 16.78
N VAL A 47 15.66 -2.11 17.92
CA VAL A 47 14.97 -0.85 18.25
C VAL A 47 15.50 0.34 17.44
N ALA A 48 16.75 0.27 16.97
CA ALA A 48 17.30 1.24 16.01
C ALA A 48 16.67 1.06 14.61
N ALA A 49 16.54 -0.19 14.16
CA ALA A 49 15.91 -0.52 12.88
C ALA A 49 14.41 -0.14 12.86
N LEU A 50 13.70 -0.41 13.96
CA LEU A 50 12.27 -0.15 14.10
C LEU A 50 11.97 0.66 15.38
N PRO A 51 12.11 2.00 15.32
CA PRO A 51 11.97 2.86 16.49
C PRO A 51 10.59 2.84 17.17
N GLY A 52 9.51 2.60 16.43
CA GLY A 52 8.14 2.58 16.97
C GLY A 52 7.84 1.38 17.86
N LEU A 53 8.70 0.34 17.86
CA LEU A 53 8.63 -0.75 18.85
C LEU A 53 8.65 -0.24 20.30
N ARG A 54 9.18 0.96 20.56
CA ARG A 54 9.14 1.62 21.86
C ARG A 54 7.73 1.89 22.37
N ASP A 55 6.76 2.06 21.50
CA ASP A 55 5.38 2.38 21.87
C ASP A 55 4.52 1.12 22.06
N HIS A 56 5.02 -0.06 21.71
CA HIS A 56 4.26 -1.31 21.83
C HIS A 56 4.05 -1.69 23.31
N SER A 57 2.78 -1.96 23.65
CA SER A 57 2.36 -2.17 25.04
C SER A 57 2.47 -3.60 25.57
N CYS A 58 2.43 -4.60 24.67
CA CYS A 58 2.51 -6.02 24.99
C CYS A 58 1.59 -6.41 26.17
N SER A 59 2.06 -7.26 27.09
CA SER A 59 1.31 -7.78 28.24
C SER A 59 1.09 -6.76 29.35
N TYR A 60 1.86 -5.66 29.36
CA TYR A 60 1.80 -4.64 30.43
C TYR A 60 0.73 -3.58 30.20
N GLY A 61 0.12 -3.55 29.00
CA GLY A 61 -0.98 -2.62 28.67
C GLY A 61 -0.59 -1.14 28.68
N LYS A 62 0.71 -0.82 28.70
CA LYS A 62 1.25 0.55 28.69
C LYS A 62 2.38 0.66 27.66
N PRO A 63 2.55 1.81 26.99
CA PRO A 63 3.69 2.05 26.09
C PRO A 63 5.03 1.69 26.75
N GLY A 64 5.95 1.12 25.97
CA GLY A 64 7.23 0.60 26.45
C GLY A 64 7.17 -0.82 27.03
N GLY A 65 5.99 -1.42 27.15
CA GLY A 65 5.83 -2.77 27.70
C GLY A 65 6.57 -3.86 26.90
N PHE A 66 6.67 -3.71 25.58
CA PHE A 66 7.46 -4.63 24.75
C PHE A 66 8.97 -4.49 25.00
N ILE A 67 9.49 -3.26 25.10
CA ILE A 67 10.91 -3.00 25.39
C ILE A 67 11.31 -3.62 26.72
N ARG A 68 10.47 -3.45 27.75
CA ARG A 68 10.69 -4.09 29.05
C ARG A 68 10.75 -5.61 28.90
N ARG A 69 9.86 -6.20 28.11
CA ARG A 69 9.87 -7.66 27.87
C ARG A 69 11.08 -8.15 27.06
N LEU A 70 11.70 -7.27 26.27
CA LEU A 70 12.94 -7.60 25.55
C LEU A 70 14.16 -7.62 26.48
N THR A 71 14.19 -6.77 27.52
CA THR A 71 15.41 -6.50 28.30
C THR A 71 15.35 -6.92 29.77
N GLU A 72 14.16 -7.08 30.35
CA GLU A 72 13.96 -7.50 31.74
C GLU A 72 13.80 -9.03 31.86
N ASP A 73 14.01 -9.55 33.08
CA ASP A 73 13.92 -10.97 33.42
C ASP A 73 14.76 -11.87 32.50
N GLU A 74 14.16 -12.94 31.95
CA GLU A 74 14.74 -13.82 30.94
C GLU A 74 14.60 -13.28 29.52
N GLY A 75 13.89 -12.16 29.33
CA GLY A 75 13.52 -11.61 28.03
C GLY A 75 12.32 -12.33 27.40
N THR A 76 12.32 -12.40 26.08
CA THR A 76 11.29 -13.10 25.30
C THR A 76 11.88 -13.86 24.11
N TRP A 77 11.09 -14.79 23.59
CA TRP A 77 11.44 -15.67 22.48
C TRP A 77 11.20 -15.02 21.12
N MET A 78 11.99 -15.46 20.14
CA MET A 78 12.03 -14.89 18.80
C MET A 78 10.67 -14.90 18.07
N GLY A 79 9.80 -15.89 18.32
CA GLY A 79 8.44 -15.90 17.76
C GLY A 79 7.61 -14.69 18.18
N HIS A 80 7.68 -14.32 19.46
CA HIS A 80 6.99 -13.14 19.99
C HIS A 80 7.63 -11.82 19.53
N ILE A 81 8.94 -11.83 19.28
CA ILE A 81 9.62 -10.67 18.67
C ILE A 81 9.16 -10.49 17.22
N LEU A 82 9.07 -11.57 16.44
CA LEU A 82 8.59 -11.56 15.07
C LEU A 82 7.16 -11.02 14.97
N GLU A 83 6.28 -11.37 15.91
CA GLU A 83 4.94 -10.80 16.03
C GLU A 83 4.96 -9.27 16.06
N HIS A 84 5.71 -8.70 17.01
CA HIS A 84 5.80 -7.26 17.20
C HIS A 84 6.46 -6.56 16.01
N VAL A 85 7.49 -7.18 15.42
CA VAL A 85 8.16 -6.68 14.22
C VAL A 85 7.23 -6.65 13.01
N ALA A 86 6.43 -7.71 12.79
CA ALA A 86 5.48 -7.76 11.69
C ALA A 86 4.35 -6.72 11.85
N ILE A 87 3.92 -6.46 13.09
CA ILE A 87 2.95 -5.39 13.40
C ILE A 87 3.56 -4.01 13.11
N GLU A 88 4.78 -3.76 13.61
CA GLU A 88 5.44 -2.47 13.44
C GLU A 88 5.77 -2.16 11.98
N LEU A 89 6.24 -3.15 11.21
CA LEU A 89 6.48 -2.97 9.77
C LEU A 89 5.19 -2.53 9.04
N GLN A 90 4.05 -3.15 9.34
CA GLN A 90 2.77 -2.74 8.78
C GLN A 90 2.40 -1.30 9.19
N ASN A 91 2.61 -0.91 10.46
CA ASN A 91 2.36 0.46 10.92
C ASN A 91 3.27 1.49 10.22
N VAL A 92 4.55 1.16 10.00
CA VAL A 92 5.49 2.00 9.22
C VAL A 92 5.01 2.16 7.78
N ALA A 93 4.36 1.15 7.20
CA ALA A 93 3.74 1.22 5.88
C ALA A 93 2.36 1.92 5.86
N GLY A 94 1.87 2.41 7.01
CA GLY A 94 0.62 3.15 7.13
C GLY A 94 -0.62 2.29 7.44
N GLU A 95 -0.45 1.01 7.75
CA GLU A 95 -1.54 0.09 8.09
C GLU A 95 -1.71 0.02 9.62
N PRO A 96 -2.80 0.57 10.21
CA PRO A 96 -2.95 0.75 11.65
C PRO A 96 -3.37 -0.54 12.38
N VAL A 97 -2.50 -1.55 12.39
CA VAL A 97 -2.73 -2.84 13.04
C VAL A 97 -2.06 -2.89 14.41
N THR A 98 -2.71 -3.55 15.37
CA THR A 98 -2.21 -3.56 16.76
C THR A 98 -2.27 -4.92 17.44
N PHE A 99 -3.04 -5.86 16.91
CA PHE A 99 -3.22 -7.15 17.55
C PHE A 99 -2.12 -8.16 17.15
N GLY A 100 -1.58 -8.80 18.18
CA GLY A 100 -0.64 -9.91 18.07
C GLY A 100 -0.87 -10.94 19.18
N LYS A 101 -0.55 -12.20 18.89
CA LYS A 101 -0.58 -13.28 19.86
C LYS A 101 0.35 -14.43 19.48
N THR A 102 1.34 -14.72 20.33
CA THR A 102 2.26 -15.85 20.14
C THR A 102 2.01 -16.93 21.17
N ARG A 103 1.90 -18.19 20.74
CA ARG A 103 1.64 -19.34 21.63
C ARG A 103 2.49 -20.53 21.22
N SER A 104 3.02 -21.27 22.19
CA SER A 104 3.69 -22.55 21.93
C SER A 104 2.71 -23.55 21.33
N HIS A 105 3.20 -24.41 20.44
CA HIS A 105 2.39 -25.38 19.72
C HIS A 105 3.18 -26.67 19.45
N GLY A 106 2.69 -27.80 19.96
CA GLY A 106 3.28 -29.11 19.68
C GLY A 106 4.63 -29.29 20.39
N ALA A 107 5.70 -29.45 19.61
CA ALA A 107 7.04 -29.68 20.12
C ALA A 107 7.64 -28.41 20.77
N THR A 108 8.61 -28.60 21.66
CA THR A 108 9.42 -27.49 22.20
C THR A 108 10.10 -26.71 21.07
N GLY A 109 10.12 -25.38 21.16
CA GLY A 109 10.64 -24.51 20.08
C GLY A 109 9.66 -24.23 18.95
N HIS A 110 8.47 -24.82 18.95
CA HIS A 110 7.43 -24.56 17.94
C HIS A 110 6.37 -23.59 18.46
N TYR A 111 6.05 -22.59 17.65
CA TYR A 111 5.13 -21.52 18.01
C TYR A 111 4.17 -21.20 16.88
N HIS A 112 2.94 -20.88 17.24
CA HIS A 112 2.06 -20.08 16.39
C HIS A 112 2.31 -18.61 16.70
N VAL A 113 2.73 -17.86 15.69
CA VAL A 113 2.87 -16.41 15.72
C VAL A 113 1.68 -15.84 14.96
N ILE A 114 0.75 -15.19 15.66
CA ILE A 114 -0.45 -14.60 15.08
C ILE A 114 -0.36 -13.09 15.12
N TYR A 115 -0.66 -12.41 14.01
CA TYR A 115 -0.79 -10.96 13.98
C TYR A 115 -1.89 -10.51 13.02
N GLN A 116 -2.47 -9.36 13.32
CA GLN A 116 -3.48 -8.71 12.49
C GLN A 116 -2.87 -8.18 11.20
N TYR A 117 -3.68 -8.20 10.15
CA TYR A 117 -3.38 -7.51 8.89
C TYR A 117 -4.61 -6.76 8.38
N GLN A 118 -4.37 -5.72 7.58
CA GLN A 118 -5.42 -5.04 6.82
C GLN A 118 -5.39 -5.46 5.34
N GLN A 119 -4.20 -5.65 4.79
CA GLN A 119 -3.95 -6.25 3.47
C GLN A 119 -3.11 -7.51 3.62
N GLU A 120 -3.58 -8.63 3.07
CA GLU A 120 -2.97 -9.96 3.27
C GLU A 120 -1.53 -9.98 2.81
N ASP A 121 -1.29 -9.47 1.60
CA ASP A 121 0.01 -9.46 0.95
C ASP A 121 1.01 -8.52 1.65
N VAL A 122 0.55 -7.37 2.16
CA VAL A 122 1.36 -6.48 3.01
C VAL A 122 1.71 -7.16 4.34
N GLY A 123 0.76 -7.82 4.99
CA GLY A 123 1.01 -8.54 6.25
C GLY A 123 1.93 -9.75 6.08
N MET A 124 1.82 -10.48 4.97
CA MET A 124 2.69 -11.61 4.66
C MET A 124 4.11 -11.15 4.36
N GLU A 125 4.26 -10.06 3.62
CA GLU A 125 5.56 -9.47 3.30
C GLU A 125 6.21 -8.84 4.55
N ALA A 126 5.43 -8.22 5.44
CA ALA A 126 5.91 -7.74 6.74
C ALA A 126 6.48 -8.90 7.59
N GLY A 127 5.82 -10.06 7.60
CA GLY A 127 6.34 -11.26 8.27
C GLY A 127 7.64 -11.77 7.65
N ARG A 128 7.77 -11.74 6.32
CA ARG A 128 8.99 -12.13 5.59
C ARG A 128 10.15 -11.18 5.88
N LEU A 129 9.94 -9.88 5.71
CA LEU A 129 10.95 -8.85 5.97
C LEU A 129 11.33 -8.82 7.45
N GLY A 130 10.36 -8.99 8.35
CA GLY A 130 10.60 -9.10 9.79
C GLY A 130 11.49 -10.28 10.15
N LEU A 131 11.25 -11.46 9.58
CA LEU A 131 12.11 -12.63 9.75
C LEU A 131 13.55 -12.34 9.29
N MET A 132 13.69 -11.71 8.13
CA MET A 132 14.99 -11.38 7.54
C MET A 132 15.77 -10.36 8.38
N LEU A 133 15.11 -9.30 8.88
CA LEU A 133 15.67 -8.36 9.85
C LEU A 133 16.14 -9.09 11.11
N LEU A 134 15.31 -9.97 11.67
CA LEU A 134 15.69 -10.68 12.90
C LEU A 134 16.91 -11.57 12.67
N HIS A 135 17.01 -12.25 11.52
CA HIS A 135 18.19 -13.03 11.18
C HIS A 135 19.44 -12.19 10.94
N SER A 136 19.32 -10.97 10.38
CA SER A 136 20.46 -10.08 10.16
C SER A 136 21.06 -9.55 11.47
N LEU A 137 20.25 -9.45 12.51
CA LEU A 137 20.65 -9.00 13.84
C LEU A 137 21.20 -10.14 14.72
N LEU A 138 21.03 -11.41 14.32
CA LEU A 138 21.59 -12.53 15.06
C LEU A 138 23.13 -12.57 14.97
N PRO A 139 23.82 -13.03 16.04
CA PRO A 139 25.22 -13.46 15.96
C PRO A 139 25.43 -14.46 14.82
N ALA A 140 26.60 -14.41 14.19
CA ALA A 140 26.91 -15.22 13.00
C ALA A 140 26.75 -16.73 13.26
N GLU A 141 27.04 -17.18 14.49
CA GLU A 141 26.96 -18.57 14.91
C GLU A 141 25.52 -19.08 15.06
N LEU A 142 24.56 -18.17 15.26
CA LEU A 142 23.13 -18.49 15.45
C LEU A 142 22.30 -18.19 14.20
N ARG A 143 22.89 -17.57 13.19
CA ARG A 143 22.22 -17.20 11.96
C ARG A 143 22.09 -18.43 11.06
N PRO A 144 20.88 -18.77 10.58
CA PRO A 144 20.75 -19.87 9.63
C PRO A 144 21.45 -19.56 8.30
N ASP A 145 22.06 -20.57 7.69
CA ASP A 145 22.75 -20.43 6.41
C ASP A 145 21.81 -19.91 5.31
N GLY A 146 22.26 -18.90 4.56
CA GLY A 146 21.49 -18.29 3.47
C GLY A 146 20.24 -17.51 3.92
N ALA A 147 20.03 -17.31 5.22
CA ALA A 147 18.88 -16.57 5.76
C ALA A 147 18.86 -15.09 5.35
N VAL A 148 20.03 -14.49 5.16
CA VAL A 148 20.20 -13.07 4.87
C VAL A 148 21.09 -12.93 3.63
N PRO A 149 20.64 -12.23 2.57
CA PRO A 149 21.47 -11.93 1.41
C PRO A 149 22.77 -11.17 1.80
N PRO A 150 23.89 -11.38 1.09
CA PRO A 150 25.16 -10.69 1.40
C PRO A 150 25.08 -9.16 1.34
N ASP A 151 24.20 -8.63 0.51
CA ASP A 151 23.95 -7.22 0.24
C ASP A 151 22.69 -6.69 0.95
N PHE A 152 22.20 -7.40 1.97
CA PHE A 152 21.02 -7.00 2.70
C PHE A 152 21.22 -5.66 3.43
N ASP A 153 20.46 -4.66 3.00
CA ASP A 153 20.30 -3.37 3.66
C ASP A 153 18.84 -3.21 4.10
N PHE A 154 18.63 -3.21 5.41
CA PHE A 154 17.28 -3.11 5.97
C PHE A 154 16.60 -1.77 5.63
N GLU A 155 17.35 -0.66 5.55
CA GLU A 155 16.72 0.64 5.25
C GLU A 155 16.18 0.64 3.82
N ALA A 156 16.96 0.15 2.85
CA ALA A 156 16.55 0.02 1.46
C ALA A 156 15.36 -0.95 1.30
N GLU A 157 15.40 -2.11 1.97
CA GLU A 157 14.34 -3.12 1.93
C GLU A 157 13.05 -2.61 2.61
N ARG A 158 13.16 -1.87 3.71
CA ARG A 158 12.02 -1.21 4.37
C ARG A 158 11.39 -0.18 3.45
N ASP A 159 12.20 0.65 2.79
CA ASP A 159 11.69 1.69 1.88
C ASP A 159 11.01 1.06 0.65
N GLU A 160 11.53 -0.05 0.12
CA GLU A 160 10.85 -0.78 -0.94
C GLU A 160 9.57 -1.46 -0.44
N PHE A 161 9.56 -1.98 0.79
CA PHE A 161 8.35 -2.51 1.42
C PHE A 161 7.27 -1.44 1.60
N ILE A 162 7.62 -0.22 2.02
CA ILE A 162 6.70 0.91 2.11
C ILE A 162 6.11 1.22 0.74
N ARG A 163 6.94 1.30 -0.32
CA ARG A 163 6.47 1.52 -1.69
C ARG A 163 5.58 0.37 -2.17
N TYR A 164 5.94 -0.87 -1.84
CA TYR A 164 5.16 -2.06 -2.15
C TYR A 164 3.76 -2.00 -1.55
N ALA A 165 3.65 -1.62 -0.27
CA ALA A 165 2.38 -1.45 0.42
C ALA A 165 1.58 -0.28 -0.15
N GLN A 166 2.20 0.89 -0.36
CA GLN A 166 1.53 2.07 -0.91
C GLN A 166 0.94 1.83 -2.30
N ARG A 167 1.62 1.08 -3.18
CA ARG A 167 1.09 0.69 -4.51
C ARG A 167 -0.20 -0.12 -4.41
N ARG A 168 -0.41 -0.81 -3.29
CA ARG A 168 -1.58 -1.63 -3.01
C ARG A 168 -2.62 -0.92 -2.17
N HIS A 169 -2.32 0.21 -1.55
CA HIS A 169 -3.33 0.97 -0.81
C HIS A 169 -4.50 1.35 -1.70
N LEU A 170 -5.71 1.24 -1.14
CA LEU A 170 -6.90 1.71 -1.80
C LEU A 170 -6.91 3.25 -1.77
N GLY A 171 -7.22 3.85 -2.91
CA GLY A 171 -7.29 5.32 -3.01
C GLY A 171 -8.34 5.92 -2.07
N PRO A 172 -8.22 7.23 -1.74
CA PRO A 172 -9.08 7.89 -0.75
C PRO A 172 -10.58 7.77 -1.08
N SER A 173 -10.95 7.86 -2.36
CA SER A 173 -12.34 7.71 -2.80
C SER A 173 -12.89 6.30 -2.54
N THR A 174 -12.12 5.26 -2.85
CA THR A 174 -12.49 3.86 -2.58
C THR A 174 -12.61 3.63 -1.08
N MET A 175 -11.66 4.15 -0.29
CA MET A 175 -11.69 4.03 1.17
C MET A 175 -12.90 4.70 1.79
N SER A 176 -13.32 5.86 1.28
CA SER A 176 -14.57 6.51 1.74
C SER A 176 -15.81 5.63 1.51
N LEU A 177 -15.87 4.93 0.37
CA LEU A 177 -16.96 3.98 0.08
C LEU A 177 -16.91 2.75 0.99
N ILE A 178 -15.71 2.24 1.26
CA ILE A 178 -15.51 1.10 2.18
C ILE A 178 -15.93 1.47 3.61
N ARG A 179 -15.49 2.62 4.13
CA ARG A 179 -15.88 3.09 5.47
C ARG A 179 -17.40 3.21 5.58
N ALA A 180 -18.04 3.78 4.56
CA ALA A 180 -19.50 3.88 4.52
C ALA A 180 -20.19 2.50 4.51
N ALA A 181 -19.59 1.50 3.86
CA ALA A 181 -20.07 0.12 3.88
C ALA A 181 -19.89 -0.52 5.28
N GLU A 182 -18.73 -0.34 5.91
CA GLU A 182 -18.43 -0.84 7.26
C GLU A 182 -19.36 -0.25 8.31
N GLU A 183 -19.62 1.06 8.29
CA GLU A 183 -20.61 1.74 9.15
C GLU A 183 -22.00 1.12 9.02
N ARG A 184 -22.35 0.68 7.80
CA ARG A 184 -23.64 0.03 7.48
C ARG A 184 -23.60 -1.48 7.68
N LYS A 185 -22.49 -2.03 8.19
CA LYS A 185 -22.26 -3.47 8.36
C LYS A 185 -22.43 -4.25 7.06
N ILE A 186 -22.11 -3.62 5.93
CA ILE A 186 -22.09 -4.25 4.61
C ILE A 186 -20.70 -4.87 4.46
N PRO A 187 -20.60 -6.21 4.33
CA PRO A 187 -19.31 -6.85 4.15
C PRO A 187 -18.72 -6.47 2.79
N TRP A 188 -17.39 -6.44 2.73
CA TRP A 188 -16.68 -6.14 1.51
C TRP A 188 -15.47 -7.05 1.34
N ILE A 189 -15.07 -7.27 0.10
CA ILE A 189 -13.86 -8.00 -0.27
C ILE A 189 -13.18 -7.29 -1.43
N ARG A 190 -11.85 -7.22 -1.38
CA ARG A 190 -11.03 -6.81 -2.52
C ARG A 190 -10.86 -8.00 -3.46
N LEU A 191 -11.13 -7.78 -4.75
CA LEU A 191 -11.07 -8.83 -5.75
C LEU A 191 -9.76 -8.83 -6.56
N ASN A 192 -9.04 -7.70 -6.62
CA ASN A 192 -7.75 -7.60 -7.31
C ASN A 192 -6.92 -6.39 -6.82
N ASP A 193 -5.72 -6.25 -7.38
CA ASP A 193 -4.81 -5.13 -7.06
C ASP A 193 -5.24 -3.79 -7.66
N GLN A 194 -6.13 -3.79 -8.66
CA GLN A 194 -6.61 -2.61 -9.40
C GLN A 194 -7.82 -1.93 -8.74
N SER A 195 -7.98 -2.06 -7.42
CA SER A 195 -9.07 -1.47 -6.63
C SER A 195 -10.49 -1.95 -7.05
N LEU A 196 -10.61 -3.19 -7.55
CA LEU A 196 -11.91 -3.82 -7.72
C LEU A 196 -12.41 -4.34 -6.36
N ILE A 197 -13.51 -3.79 -5.89
CA ILE A 197 -14.15 -4.14 -4.62
C ILE A 197 -15.51 -4.75 -4.88
N GLN A 198 -15.86 -5.77 -4.10
CA GLN A 198 -17.22 -6.28 -4.00
C GLN A 198 -17.78 -5.96 -2.62
N PHE A 199 -18.98 -5.38 -2.61
CA PHE A 199 -19.81 -5.21 -1.42
C PHE A 199 -20.91 -6.26 -1.41
N GLY A 200 -21.26 -6.76 -0.23
CA GLY A 200 -22.30 -7.77 -0.06
C GLY A 200 -21.96 -9.14 -0.63
N HIS A 201 -22.91 -10.06 -0.57
CA HIS A 201 -22.74 -11.45 -0.98
C HIS A 201 -23.91 -11.95 -1.82
N GLY A 202 -23.64 -12.99 -2.62
CA GLY A 202 -24.64 -13.70 -3.40
C GLY A 202 -25.41 -12.78 -4.35
N ARG A 203 -26.73 -12.92 -4.39
CA ARG A 203 -27.59 -12.12 -5.29
C ARG A 203 -27.63 -10.62 -4.99
N TYR A 204 -27.15 -10.19 -3.83
CA TYR A 204 -27.13 -8.79 -3.41
C TYR A 204 -25.77 -8.12 -3.59
N GLN A 205 -24.77 -8.84 -4.11
CA GLN A 205 -23.44 -8.29 -4.29
C GLN A 205 -23.44 -7.11 -5.27
N GLN A 206 -22.66 -6.08 -4.97
CA GLN A 206 -22.38 -4.94 -5.84
C GLN A 206 -20.88 -4.84 -6.06
N ARG A 207 -20.45 -4.42 -7.25
CA ARG A 207 -19.03 -4.25 -7.55
C ARG A 207 -18.73 -2.81 -7.92
N ILE A 208 -17.59 -2.34 -7.45
CA ILE A 208 -17.04 -1.03 -7.82
C ILE A 208 -15.57 -1.20 -8.20
N GLN A 209 -15.09 -0.34 -9.10
CA GLN A 209 -13.67 -0.14 -9.32
C GLN A 209 -13.38 1.35 -9.17
N ALA A 210 -12.59 1.70 -8.15
CA ALA A 210 -12.51 3.07 -7.65
C ALA A 210 -13.91 3.64 -7.34
N THR A 211 -14.42 4.57 -8.14
CA THR A 211 -15.77 5.15 -8.00
C THR A 211 -16.76 4.68 -9.07
N VAL A 212 -16.30 3.88 -10.04
CA VAL A 212 -17.15 3.33 -11.11
C VAL A 212 -17.91 2.14 -10.54
N THR A 213 -19.23 2.11 -10.74
CA THR A 213 -20.09 1.02 -10.26
C THR A 213 -20.40 0.03 -11.37
N GLY A 214 -20.76 -1.20 -11.01
CA GLY A 214 -21.27 -2.18 -11.97
C GLY A 214 -22.60 -1.80 -12.64
N ARG A 215 -23.21 -0.66 -12.26
CA ARG A 215 -24.39 -0.09 -12.92
C ARG A 215 -24.05 0.95 -13.99
N THR A 216 -22.79 1.38 -14.05
CA THR A 216 -22.30 2.28 -15.10
C THR A 216 -21.97 1.43 -16.33
N SER A 217 -22.61 1.72 -17.47
CA SER A 217 -22.35 0.96 -18.70
C SER A 217 -20.91 1.18 -19.17
N HIS A 218 -20.31 0.16 -19.78
CA HIS A 218 -18.95 0.27 -20.33
C HIS A 218 -18.82 1.44 -21.33
N ILE A 219 -19.80 1.60 -22.22
CA ILE A 219 -19.86 2.72 -23.17
C ILE A 219 -19.84 4.07 -22.45
N ALA A 220 -20.56 4.23 -21.35
CA ALA A 220 -20.55 5.49 -20.59
C ALA A 220 -19.17 5.77 -19.95
N VAL A 221 -18.48 4.73 -19.46
CA VAL A 221 -17.13 4.87 -18.90
C VAL A 221 -16.11 5.25 -19.98
N GLU A 222 -16.16 4.61 -21.15
CA GLU A 222 -15.29 4.93 -22.28
C GLU A 222 -15.51 6.38 -22.74
N LEU A 223 -16.77 6.77 -22.96
CA LEU A 223 -17.10 8.14 -23.36
C LEU A 223 -16.62 9.17 -22.34
N ALA A 224 -16.84 8.94 -21.04
CA ALA A 224 -16.42 9.85 -19.98
C ALA A 224 -14.90 9.92 -19.78
N SER A 225 -14.15 8.88 -20.17
CA SER A 225 -12.69 8.85 -20.09
C SER A 225 -12.02 9.51 -21.30
N ASP A 226 -12.76 9.67 -22.40
CA ASP A 226 -12.31 10.39 -23.59
C ASP A 226 -12.72 11.87 -23.52
N LYS A 227 -11.71 12.74 -23.39
CA LYS A 227 -11.91 14.18 -23.26
C LYS A 227 -12.45 14.83 -24.53
N GLU A 228 -12.13 14.30 -25.71
CA GLU A 228 -12.61 14.83 -26.98
C GLU A 228 -14.07 14.44 -27.21
N GLU A 229 -14.37 13.16 -27.06
CA GLU A 229 -15.74 12.65 -27.20
C GLU A 229 -16.69 13.27 -26.17
N THR A 230 -16.26 13.39 -24.90
CA THR A 230 -17.04 14.08 -23.86
C THR A 230 -17.34 15.52 -24.26
N ASN A 231 -16.33 16.29 -24.65
CA ASN A 231 -16.53 17.70 -25.04
C ASN A 231 -17.47 17.81 -26.24
N ARG A 232 -17.29 16.97 -27.27
CA ARG A 232 -18.12 16.95 -28.47
C ARG A 232 -19.58 16.63 -28.14
N ILE A 233 -19.83 15.62 -27.30
CA ILE A 233 -21.20 15.24 -26.89
C ILE A 233 -21.86 16.40 -26.14
N LEU A 234 -21.17 16.99 -25.15
CA LEU A 234 -21.71 18.10 -24.36
C LEU A 234 -21.98 19.33 -25.24
N GLY A 235 -21.05 19.67 -26.15
CA GLY A 235 -21.21 20.77 -27.10
C GLY A 235 -22.37 20.55 -28.09
N ASN A 236 -22.53 19.34 -28.62
CA ASN A 236 -23.66 18.98 -29.48
C ASN A 236 -25.02 19.08 -28.77
N LEU A 237 -25.02 18.93 -27.44
CA LEU A 237 -26.20 19.13 -26.59
C LEU A 237 -26.44 20.60 -26.21
N GLY A 238 -25.60 21.52 -26.68
CA GLY A 238 -25.69 22.95 -26.39
C GLY A 238 -25.17 23.35 -25.01
N LEU A 239 -24.44 22.47 -24.32
CA LEU A 239 -23.79 22.81 -23.07
C LEU A 239 -22.51 23.62 -23.33
N PRO A 240 -22.18 24.59 -22.47
CA PRO A 240 -20.95 25.35 -22.61
C PRO A 240 -19.75 24.43 -22.39
N VAL A 241 -18.90 24.34 -23.40
CA VAL A 241 -17.64 23.57 -23.36
C VAL A 241 -16.47 24.47 -23.78
N PRO A 242 -15.25 24.22 -23.25
CA PRO A 242 -14.06 24.91 -23.72
C PRO A 242 -13.85 24.66 -25.21
N ARG A 243 -13.41 25.71 -25.93
CA ARG A 243 -12.95 25.55 -27.31
C ARG A 243 -11.64 24.79 -27.26
N GLN A 244 -11.55 23.65 -27.93
CA GLN A 244 -10.37 22.81 -27.89
C GLN A 244 -10.02 22.24 -29.28
N ARG A 245 -8.74 21.94 -29.48
CA ARG A 245 -8.20 21.29 -30.68
C ARG A 245 -7.20 20.22 -30.28
N LEU A 246 -7.34 19.02 -30.83
CA LEU A 246 -6.39 17.93 -30.69
C LEU A 246 -5.27 18.14 -31.71
N VAL A 247 -4.02 18.03 -31.27
CA VAL A 247 -2.83 18.27 -32.07
C VAL A 247 -1.78 17.17 -31.84
N GLN A 248 -0.94 16.92 -32.84
CA GLN A 248 0.17 15.95 -32.74
C GLN A 248 1.55 16.59 -32.98
N GLY A 249 1.56 17.85 -33.42
CA GLY A 249 2.79 18.63 -33.64
C GLY A 249 2.87 19.87 -32.76
N VAL A 250 4.10 20.25 -32.38
CA VAL A 250 4.32 21.46 -31.57
C VAL A 250 3.95 22.75 -32.32
N GLU A 251 4.17 22.81 -33.64
CA GLU A 251 3.75 23.98 -34.44
C GLU A 251 2.22 24.06 -34.54
N GLU A 252 1.56 22.91 -34.70
CA GLU A 252 0.10 22.82 -34.70
C GLU A 252 -0.49 23.25 -33.35
N ALA A 253 0.19 22.94 -32.24
CA ALA A 253 -0.20 23.39 -30.92
C ALA A 253 -0.18 24.92 -30.79
N VAL A 254 0.88 25.56 -31.31
CA VAL A 254 1.02 27.03 -31.29
C VAL A 254 -0.01 27.71 -32.18
N GLU A 255 -0.28 27.15 -33.36
CA GLU A 255 -1.34 27.61 -34.26
C GLU A 255 -2.72 27.52 -33.59
N ALA A 256 -3.05 26.35 -33.02
CA ALA A 256 -4.30 26.13 -32.30
C ALA A 256 -4.48 27.11 -31.13
N ALA A 257 -3.42 27.38 -30.37
CA ALA A 257 -3.47 28.36 -29.29
C ALA A 257 -3.74 29.79 -29.81
N GLY A 258 -3.19 30.15 -30.97
CA GLY A 258 -3.45 31.42 -31.64
C GLY A 258 -4.91 31.56 -32.10
N GLU A 259 -5.50 30.49 -32.66
CA GLU A 259 -6.89 30.46 -33.11
C GLU A 259 -7.90 30.50 -31.94
N ILE A 260 -7.64 29.75 -30.88
CA ILE A 260 -8.50 29.69 -29.69
C ILE A 260 -8.45 31.02 -28.93
N GLY A 261 -7.26 31.62 -28.85
CA GLY A 261 -6.96 32.83 -28.10
C GLY A 261 -6.42 32.52 -26.70
N TYR A 262 -5.37 33.25 -26.31
CA TYR A 262 -4.73 33.12 -25.00
C TYR A 262 -5.57 33.78 -23.88
N PRO A 263 -5.45 33.31 -22.62
CA PRO A 263 -4.67 32.14 -22.18
C PRO A 263 -5.28 30.79 -22.59
N VAL A 264 -4.44 29.77 -22.73
CA VAL A 264 -4.82 28.39 -23.05
C VAL A 264 -4.31 27.40 -22.00
N VAL A 265 -4.87 26.20 -22.02
CA VAL A 265 -4.37 25.02 -21.28
C VAL A 265 -3.83 24.02 -22.29
N VAL A 266 -2.69 23.41 -21.96
CA VAL A 266 -2.06 22.35 -22.73
C VAL A 266 -2.12 21.07 -21.90
N LYS A 267 -2.73 20.01 -22.43
CA LYS A 267 -2.89 18.74 -21.68
C LYS A 267 -2.80 17.51 -22.58
N PRO A 268 -2.31 16.36 -22.09
CA PRO A 268 -2.36 15.11 -22.82
C PRO A 268 -3.81 14.66 -23.05
N TYR A 269 -4.07 14.09 -24.22
CA TYR A 269 -5.38 13.56 -24.61
C TYR A 269 -5.88 12.49 -23.62
N ASN A 270 -5.10 11.41 -23.41
CA ASN A 270 -5.54 10.22 -22.67
C ASN A 270 -4.86 10.02 -21.30
N ALA A 271 -4.30 11.07 -20.67
CA ALA A 271 -3.77 10.96 -19.31
C ALA A 271 -4.76 11.47 -18.25
N ASN A 272 -4.72 10.82 -17.08
CA ASN A 272 -5.57 11.11 -15.92
C ASN A 272 -4.76 11.74 -14.77
N HIS A 273 -5.48 12.18 -13.72
CA HIS A 273 -4.90 12.70 -12.47
C HIS A 273 -4.01 13.95 -12.62
N GLY A 274 -4.30 14.82 -13.59
CA GLY A 274 -3.59 16.09 -13.75
C GLY A 274 -2.15 15.97 -14.29
N ARG A 275 -1.71 14.78 -14.69
CA ARG A 275 -0.35 14.56 -15.22
C ARG A 275 -0.20 15.21 -16.59
N GLY A 276 0.92 15.89 -16.80
CA GLY A 276 1.24 16.53 -18.08
C GLY A 276 0.41 17.77 -18.41
N ILE A 277 -0.29 18.37 -17.44
CA ILE A 277 -1.14 19.54 -17.68
C ILE A 277 -0.36 20.83 -17.39
N THR A 278 -0.32 21.73 -18.36
CA THR A 278 0.19 23.10 -18.20
C THR A 278 -0.97 24.08 -18.35
N ILE A 279 -1.26 24.82 -17.28
CA ILE A 279 -2.39 25.76 -17.22
C ILE A 279 -1.93 27.20 -17.42
N HIS A 280 -2.86 28.08 -17.77
CA HIS A 280 -2.65 29.53 -17.88
C HIS A 280 -1.45 29.90 -18.77
N VAL A 281 -1.33 29.21 -19.91
CA VAL A 281 -0.28 29.48 -20.89
C VAL A 281 -0.69 30.70 -21.70
N THR A 282 0.16 31.73 -21.72
CA THR A 282 -0.13 33.03 -22.35
C THR A 282 0.76 33.35 -23.55
N THR A 283 1.74 32.50 -23.85
CA THR A 283 2.74 32.77 -24.90
C THR A 283 2.98 31.53 -25.77
N PRO A 284 3.37 31.72 -27.04
CA PRO A 284 3.80 30.62 -27.91
C PRO A 284 4.92 29.77 -27.32
N ALA A 285 5.89 30.39 -26.65
CA ALA A 285 6.99 29.68 -26.00
C ALA A 285 6.47 28.75 -24.88
N GLY A 286 5.55 29.24 -24.04
CA GLY A 286 4.93 28.41 -23.02
C GLY A 286 4.08 27.27 -23.59
N VAL A 287 3.47 27.44 -24.76
CA VAL A 287 2.76 26.34 -25.45
C VAL A 287 3.74 25.25 -25.86
N ARG A 288 4.91 25.62 -26.38
CA ARG A 288 5.96 24.65 -26.77
C ARG A 288 6.45 23.85 -25.57
N GLU A 289 6.73 24.53 -24.46
CA GLU A 289 7.14 23.88 -23.21
C GLU A 289 6.05 22.94 -22.67
N GLY A 290 4.80 23.44 -22.60
CA GLY A 290 3.68 22.63 -22.14
C GLY A 290 3.38 21.43 -23.06
N PHE A 291 3.61 21.58 -24.36
CA PHE A 291 3.44 20.49 -25.32
C PHE A 291 4.44 19.36 -25.07
N GLU A 292 5.70 19.68 -24.81
CA GLU A 292 6.73 18.69 -24.48
C GLU A 292 6.38 17.92 -23.20
N VAL A 293 5.95 18.63 -22.15
CA VAL A 293 5.48 18.02 -20.89
C VAL A 293 4.26 17.11 -21.11
N ALA A 294 3.29 17.55 -21.92
CA ALA A 294 2.13 16.74 -22.24
C ALA A 294 2.50 15.50 -23.08
N ARG A 295 3.50 15.62 -23.96
CA ARG A 295 3.94 14.57 -24.89
C ARG A 295 4.62 13.39 -24.18
N GLU A 296 5.22 13.62 -23.02
CA GLU A 296 5.74 12.55 -22.16
C GLU A 296 4.65 11.54 -21.74
N HIS A 297 3.39 11.96 -21.73
CA HIS A 297 2.26 11.15 -21.29
C HIS A 297 1.35 10.67 -22.43
N SER A 298 1.31 11.37 -23.55
CA SER A 298 0.43 11.05 -24.69
C SER A 298 1.03 11.53 -26.00
N ARG A 299 0.89 10.75 -27.07
CA ARG A 299 1.29 11.17 -28.43
C ARG A 299 0.43 12.33 -28.97
N SER A 300 -0.78 12.50 -28.44
CA SER A 300 -1.70 13.56 -28.86
C SER A 300 -2.00 14.49 -27.68
N VAL A 301 -2.01 15.78 -27.95
CA VAL A 301 -2.13 16.85 -26.96
C VAL A 301 -3.37 17.68 -27.31
N ILE A 302 -4.12 18.09 -26.30
CA ILE A 302 -5.25 19.00 -26.43
C ILE A 302 -4.78 20.40 -26.05
N ILE A 303 -5.06 21.37 -26.93
CA ILE A 303 -5.02 22.80 -26.62
C ILE A 303 -6.45 23.26 -26.38
N GLU A 304 -6.74 23.82 -25.22
CA GLU A 304 -8.08 24.31 -24.88
C GLU A 304 -8.08 25.73 -24.32
N SER A 305 -9.18 26.45 -24.48
CA SER A 305 -9.37 27.77 -23.89
C SER A 305 -9.32 27.71 -22.36
N PHE A 306 -8.57 28.61 -21.73
CA PHE A 306 -8.62 28.82 -20.28
C PHE A 306 -9.86 29.65 -19.93
N ILE A 307 -10.66 29.19 -18.96
CA ILE A 307 -11.91 29.82 -18.50
C ILE A 307 -11.71 30.38 -17.09
#